data_AF-A0A5Z4EGC9-F1
#
_entry.id   AF-A0A5Z4EGC9-F1
#
_cell.length_a   1.000
_cell.length_b   1.000
_cell.length_c   1.000
_cell.angle_alpha   90.00
_cell.angle_beta   90.00
_cell.angle_gamma   90.00
#
_symmetry.space_group_name_H-M   'P 1'
#
loop_
_entity.id
_entity.type
_entity.pdbx_description
1 polymer ?
#
loop_
_entity_poly.entity_id
_entity_poly.type
_entity_poly.pdbx_seq_one_letter_code
_entity_poly.pdbx_strand_id
1 'polypeptide(L)'
;MRMNYMSLNRKWILFSLVLLSPAIPAAENLNFNYTRADALSMDSRLGLQAKACHSKGDPININFRLNVLRIATPHITLEIKGESYSKSYSVFPATKSMASKSGAGDFTVPFSIKKNGTASGTNLVTVHHDAVPAQFGTRFCFKKGGSRIAILEGMPSLSYGLDFKKECADRATIYDGRWNWGGNPNDGAPNKPDYISYDMIRTDNFFTSYTPGKPARDEQQWQDVSGPVSDNGNVVSELYGYALPIPQLTDEGNFSFNLSNRNITTLKLYIKVGGYAVYSWVWEKSKDNPNILRLTYTDPAPLAPWISPGPADSNSDPYAKNLFYKGNSFYKGTLASGNSLNQKYTDYIENIIPLSLPSDSNGNINLVNTDSLSFVLQKNGDPDASQGFMKLSVFGQPLQFGPLKVNDKDVAGAMQIRNACY
;
A
#
# COMPACT_ATOMS: atom_id res chain seq x y z
N MET A 1 -34.05 -2.51 -83.71
CA MET A 1 -34.46 -2.99 -82.36
C MET A 1 -34.23 -1.86 -81.37
N ARG A 2 -35.28 -1.47 -80.62
CA ARG A 2 -35.22 -0.39 -79.61
C ARG A 2 -34.56 -0.94 -78.33
N MET A 3 -33.44 -0.35 -77.90
CA MET A 3 -32.89 -0.57 -76.56
C MET A 3 -33.57 0.39 -75.59
N ASN A 4 -34.29 -0.17 -74.61
CA ASN A 4 -34.89 0.58 -73.53
C ASN A 4 -33.80 0.99 -72.52
N TYR A 5 -33.64 2.29 -72.30
CA TYR A 5 -32.88 2.81 -71.17
C TYR A 5 -33.70 2.60 -69.89
N MET A 6 -33.31 1.65 -69.04
CA MET A 6 -33.79 1.62 -67.65
C MET A 6 -32.96 2.60 -66.83
N SER A 7 -33.56 3.75 -66.50
CA SER A 7 -32.98 4.73 -65.59
C SER A 7 -33.00 4.18 -64.16
N LEU A 8 -31.84 4.12 -63.53
CA LEU A 8 -31.59 3.60 -62.18
C LEU A 8 -31.97 4.65 -61.12
N ASN A 9 -33.24 5.08 -61.12
CA ASN A 9 -33.78 6.05 -60.17
C ASN A 9 -34.43 5.40 -58.94
N ARG A 10 -33.90 4.26 -58.49
CA ARG A 10 -34.33 3.53 -57.29
C ARG A 10 -33.13 3.13 -56.44
N LYS A 11 -32.40 4.13 -55.93
CA LYS A 11 -31.33 3.97 -54.93
C LYS A 11 -31.80 3.32 -53.60
N TRP A 12 -33.11 3.18 -53.38
CA TRP A 12 -33.66 2.60 -52.15
C TRP A 12 -33.83 1.07 -52.18
N ILE A 13 -33.86 0.41 -53.33
CA ILE A 13 -34.06 -1.06 -53.39
C ILE A 13 -32.76 -1.83 -53.19
N LEU A 14 -31.62 -1.30 -53.64
CA LEU A 14 -30.32 -1.95 -53.44
C LEU A 14 -29.85 -1.91 -51.97
N PHE A 15 -30.24 -0.88 -51.20
CA PHE A 15 -29.95 -0.83 -49.77
C PHE A 15 -30.75 -1.86 -48.95
N SER A 16 -31.96 -2.21 -49.38
CA SER A 16 -32.77 -3.24 -48.71
C SER A 16 -32.28 -4.66 -48.96
N LEU A 17 -31.55 -4.91 -50.06
CA LEU A 17 -31.04 -6.25 -50.38
C LEU A 17 -29.74 -6.62 -49.64
N VAL A 18 -29.00 -5.63 -49.11
CA VAL A 18 -27.75 -5.84 -48.37
C VAL A 18 -27.99 -6.06 -46.87
N LEU A 19 -29.16 -5.66 -46.35
CA LEU A 19 -29.48 -5.72 -44.92
C LEU A 19 -30.24 -6.98 -44.48
N LEU A 20 -30.58 -7.90 -45.40
CA LEU A 20 -31.53 -9.00 -45.10
C LEU A 20 -31.17 -10.41 -45.59
N SER A 21 -29.90 -10.74 -45.84
CA SER A 21 -29.54 -12.15 -46.09
C SER A 21 -28.24 -12.61 -45.43
N PRO A 22 -28.24 -13.76 -44.71
CA PRO A 22 -27.04 -14.39 -44.19
C PRO A 22 -26.43 -15.37 -45.21
N ALA A 23 -25.08 -15.45 -45.22
CA ALA A 23 -24.22 -16.49 -45.80
C ALA A 23 -24.12 -16.67 -47.35
N ILE A 24 -23.02 -16.15 -47.93
CA ILE A 24 -21.91 -16.80 -48.72
C ILE A 24 -22.14 -18.27 -49.21
N PRO A 25 -21.53 -18.83 -50.30
CA PRO A 25 -20.68 -18.35 -51.42
C PRO A 25 -21.12 -18.83 -52.84
N ALA A 26 -20.76 -18.13 -53.92
CA ALA A 26 -20.48 -18.75 -55.24
C ALA A 26 -20.14 -17.67 -56.28
N ALA A 27 -18.87 -17.53 -56.64
CA ALA A 27 -18.41 -17.07 -57.95
C ALA A 27 -16.89 -17.18 -58.01
N GLU A 28 -16.39 -18.41 -58.06
CA GLU A 28 -15.15 -18.69 -58.80
C GLU A 28 -15.47 -18.50 -60.29
N ASN A 29 -14.59 -17.86 -61.07
CA ASN A 29 -14.73 -17.53 -62.51
C ASN A 29 -15.39 -16.19 -62.90
N LEU A 30 -15.03 -15.10 -62.23
CA LEU A 30 -14.97 -13.81 -62.91
C LEU A 30 -13.54 -13.30 -62.86
N ASN A 31 -12.94 -13.17 -64.04
CA ASN A 31 -11.60 -12.63 -64.33
C ASN A 31 -11.53 -11.12 -63.99
N PHE A 32 -11.84 -10.77 -62.74
CA PHE A 32 -11.48 -9.48 -62.19
C PHE A 32 -10.04 -9.58 -61.70
N ASN A 33 -9.16 -8.90 -62.41
CA ASN A 33 -7.80 -8.66 -61.98
C ASN A 33 -7.84 -7.76 -60.73
N TYR A 34 -8.08 -8.37 -59.56
CA TYR A 34 -7.80 -7.75 -58.28
C TYR A 34 -6.28 -7.71 -58.16
N THR A 35 -5.68 -6.57 -58.51
CA THR A 35 -4.44 -6.17 -57.83
C THR A 35 -4.79 -6.15 -56.34
N ARG A 36 -4.35 -7.17 -55.60
CA ARG A 36 -4.38 -7.18 -54.14
C ARG A 36 -3.66 -5.92 -53.68
N ALA A 37 -4.44 -4.90 -53.31
CA ALA A 37 -3.95 -3.89 -52.42
C ALA A 37 -3.58 -4.64 -51.14
N ASP A 38 -2.29 -4.67 -50.85
CA ASP A 38 -1.75 -5.19 -49.61
C ASP A 38 -2.61 -4.70 -48.43
N ALA A 39 -3.02 -5.67 -47.60
CA ALA A 39 -3.58 -5.49 -46.27
C ALA A 39 -4.50 -4.26 -46.06
N LEU A 40 -5.81 -4.47 -46.29
CA LEU A 40 -6.89 -3.88 -45.49
C LEU A 40 -6.63 -2.44 -45.03
N SER A 41 -6.61 -1.49 -45.96
CA SER A 41 -6.86 -0.08 -45.63
C SER A 41 -8.34 0.08 -45.26
N MET A 42 -8.72 -0.43 -44.09
CA MET A 42 -9.90 0.10 -43.41
C MET A 42 -9.61 1.53 -43.00
N ASP A 43 -10.65 2.36 -43.10
CA ASP A 43 -10.65 3.80 -42.86
C ASP A 43 -9.68 4.18 -41.74
N SER A 44 -8.66 4.99 -42.07
CA SER A 44 -7.64 5.48 -41.13
C SER A 44 -8.25 5.96 -39.80
N ARG A 45 -9.50 6.46 -39.85
CA ARG A 45 -10.29 6.91 -38.70
C ARG A 45 -10.62 5.80 -37.70
N LEU A 46 -10.94 4.57 -38.12
CA LEU A 46 -11.24 3.45 -37.22
C LEU A 46 -9.99 2.96 -36.51
N GLY A 47 -8.86 2.88 -37.22
CA GLY A 47 -7.56 2.55 -36.62
C GLY A 47 -7.07 3.63 -35.65
N LEU A 48 -7.35 4.91 -35.94
CA LEU A 48 -7.04 6.03 -35.05
C LEU A 48 -7.96 6.07 -33.82
N GLN A 49 -9.25 5.76 -33.96
CA GLN A 49 -10.19 5.65 -32.84
C GLN A 49 -9.82 4.48 -31.91
N ALA A 50 -9.46 3.32 -32.47
CA ALA A 50 -8.99 2.18 -31.69
C ALA A 50 -7.69 2.46 -30.91
N LYS A 51 -6.86 3.41 -31.38
CA LYS A 51 -5.68 3.91 -30.65
C LYS A 51 -6.03 4.94 -29.57
N ALA A 52 -7.15 5.64 -29.71
CA ALA A 52 -7.59 6.66 -28.77
C ALA A 52 -8.32 6.06 -27.55
N CYS A 53 -8.84 4.84 -27.68
CA CYS A 53 -9.47 4.13 -26.58
C CYS A 53 -8.46 3.27 -25.81
N HIS A 54 -8.62 3.24 -24.51
CA HIS A 54 -7.86 2.32 -23.67
C HIS A 54 -8.30 0.87 -23.91
N SER A 55 -7.42 -0.08 -23.57
CA SER A 55 -7.75 -1.50 -23.58
C SER A 55 -7.26 -2.21 -22.32
N LYS A 56 -7.66 -3.47 -22.15
CA LYS A 56 -7.19 -4.30 -21.04
C LYS A 56 -5.67 -4.53 -21.06
N GLY A 57 -5.01 -4.29 -22.20
CA GLY A 57 -3.56 -4.37 -22.36
C GLY A 57 -2.80 -3.16 -21.79
N ASP A 58 -3.49 -2.08 -21.41
CA ASP A 58 -2.84 -0.89 -20.90
C ASP A 58 -2.53 -1.01 -19.40
N PRO A 59 -1.41 -0.44 -18.91
CA PRO A 59 -1.03 -0.51 -17.51
C PRO A 59 -2.00 0.23 -16.61
N ILE A 60 -2.09 -0.15 -15.34
CA ILE A 60 -2.92 0.51 -14.33
C ILE A 60 -2.21 0.53 -12.98
N ASN A 61 -2.42 1.61 -12.22
CA ASN A 61 -1.90 1.74 -10.87
C ASN A 61 -3.01 1.49 -9.84
N ILE A 62 -2.72 0.64 -8.86
CA ILE A 62 -3.54 0.45 -7.66
C ILE A 62 -2.77 1.04 -6.49
N ASN A 63 -3.38 1.95 -5.74
CA ASN A 63 -2.77 2.59 -4.59
C ASN A 63 -3.50 2.20 -3.31
N PHE A 64 -2.74 2.10 -2.22
CA PHE A 64 -3.28 1.93 -0.88
C PHE A 64 -2.64 2.96 0.05
N ARG A 65 -3.46 3.87 0.56
CA ARG A 65 -3.03 4.97 1.42
C ARG A 65 -3.59 4.82 2.82
N LEU A 66 -2.76 5.15 3.79
CA LEU A 66 -3.03 5.10 5.22
C LEU A 66 -2.79 6.48 5.80
N ASN A 67 -3.80 7.02 6.48
CA ASN A 67 -3.69 8.31 7.17
C ASN A 67 -4.11 8.14 8.63
N VAL A 68 -3.13 8.21 9.53
CA VAL A 68 -3.28 8.20 10.99
C VAL A 68 -4.16 7.04 11.44
N LEU A 69 -3.60 5.83 11.48
CA LEU A 69 -4.27 4.66 12.05
C LEU A 69 -3.82 4.42 13.49
N ARG A 70 -4.80 4.18 14.35
CA ARG A 70 -4.60 3.79 15.75
C ARG A 70 -5.40 2.51 15.98
N ILE A 71 -4.81 1.37 15.64
CA ILE A 71 -5.50 0.09 15.65
C ILE A 71 -4.65 -0.89 16.44
N ALA A 72 -5.27 -1.62 17.38
CA ALA A 72 -4.62 -2.78 17.97
C ALA A 72 -4.51 -3.85 16.87
N THR A 73 -3.29 -4.08 16.38
CA THR A 73 -2.89 -5.13 15.42
C THR A 73 -3.66 -5.16 14.10
N PRO A 74 -3.62 -4.09 13.27
CA PRO A 74 -4.24 -4.12 11.96
C PRO A 74 -3.48 -5.10 11.04
N HIS A 75 -4.23 -6.02 10.43
CA HIS A 75 -3.71 -6.83 9.33
C HIS A 75 -4.47 -6.48 8.06
N ILE A 76 -3.79 -5.84 7.13
CA ILE A 76 -4.35 -5.44 5.84
C ILE A 76 -3.72 -6.31 4.76
N THR A 77 -4.56 -7.05 4.04
CA THR A 77 -4.13 -7.93 2.95
C THR A 77 -4.76 -7.49 1.64
N LEU A 78 -3.92 -7.23 0.64
CA LEU A 78 -4.35 -7.02 -0.75
C LEU A 78 -3.98 -8.25 -1.60
N GLU A 79 -4.97 -8.84 -2.27
CA GLU A 79 -4.80 -9.93 -3.25
C GLU A 79 -5.08 -9.37 -4.66
N ILE A 80 -4.14 -9.58 -5.60
CA ILE A 80 -4.27 -9.14 -7.00
C ILE A 80 -3.85 -10.31 -7.91
N LYS A 81 -4.75 -10.73 -8.79
CA LYS A 81 -4.48 -11.72 -9.85
C LYS A 81 -4.96 -11.20 -11.19
N GLY A 82 -4.24 -11.55 -12.25
CA GLY A 82 -4.59 -11.16 -13.61
C GLY A 82 -3.98 -12.11 -14.63
N GLU A 83 -4.28 -11.86 -15.88
CA GLU A 83 -3.86 -12.70 -17.00
C GLU A 83 -3.20 -11.86 -18.08
N SER A 84 -2.24 -12.45 -18.79
CA SER A 84 -1.68 -11.82 -19.99
C SER A 84 -2.79 -11.46 -20.98
N TYR A 85 -2.63 -10.33 -21.67
CA TYR A 85 -3.64 -9.82 -22.59
C TYR A 85 -3.11 -9.81 -24.02
N SER A 86 -3.75 -10.58 -24.89
CA SER A 86 -3.50 -10.52 -26.34
C SER A 86 -4.15 -9.27 -26.91
N LYS A 87 -3.33 -8.28 -27.28
CA LYS A 87 -3.79 -7.05 -27.94
C LYS A 87 -3.68 -7.25 -29.45
N SER A 88 -4.82 -7.12 -30.12
CA SER A 88 -4.88 -7.01 -31.57
C SER A 88 -5.34 -5.60 -31.93
N TYR A 89 -4.55 -4.93 -32.76
CA TYR A 89 -4.95 -3.66 -33.38
C TYR A 89 -5.58 -3.88 -34.76
N SER A 90 -5.74 -5.13 -35.19
CA SER A 90 -6.45 -5.46 -36.43
C SER A 90 -7.93 -5.61 -36.16
N VAL A 91 -8.76 -4.97 -37.00
CA VAL A 91 -10.23 -5.06 -36.91
C VAL A 91 -10.75 -6.48 -37.18
N PHE A 92 -9.91 -7.34 -37.78
CA PHE A 92 -10.18 -8.76 -37.98
C PHE A 92 -9.21 -9.61 -37.14
N PRO A 93 -9.70 -10.67 -36.46
CA PRO A 93 -8.81 -11.63 -35.80
C PRO A 93 -7.86 -12.25 -36.82
N ALA A 94 -6.59 -12.39 -36.45
CA ALA A 94 -5.61 -13.03 -37.31
C ALA A 94 -6.07 -14.47 -37.61
N THR A 95 -6.29 -14.78 -38.89
CA THR A 95 -6.55 -16.17 -39.30
C THR A 95 -5.25 -16.96 -39.16
N LYS A 96 -5.34 -18.30 -38.94
CA LYS A 96 -4.15 -19.17 -38.81
C LYS A 96 -3.15 -19.02 -39.97
N SER A 97 -3.61 -18.58 -41.15
CA SER A 97 -2.78 -18.31 -42.33
C SER A 97 -2.04 -16.97 -42.31
N MET A 98 -2.33 -16.09 -41.34
CA MET A 98 -1.70 -14.77 -41.19
C MET A 98 -0.69 -14.70 -40.04
N ALA A 99 -0.67 -15.69 -39.14
CA ALA A 99 0.19 -15.74 -37.96
C ALA A 99 1.70 -15.73 -38.26
N SER A 100 2.10 -16.04 -39.51
CA SER A 100 3.51 -16.07 -39.94
C SER A 100 4.00 -14.81 -40.65
N LYS A 101 3.13 -13.80 -40.89
CA LYS A 101 3.53 -12.54 -41.53
C LYS A 101 3.79 -11.46 -40.48
N SER A 102 5.02 -10.96 -40.43
CA SER A 102 5.43 -9.86 -39.56
C SER A 102 4.48 -8.66 -39.71
N GLY A 103 3.73 -8.35 -38.66
CA GLY A 103 2.71 -7.28 -38.64
C GLY A 103 1.27 -7.75 -38.39
N ALA A 104 0.99 -9.06 -38.43
CA ALA A 104 -0.30 -9.66 -38.11
C ALA A 104 -0.30 -10.43 -36.76
N GLY A 105 0.67 -10.15 -35.89
CA GLY A 105 0.81 -10.83 -34.61
C GLY A 105 -0.05 -10.18 -33.52
N ASP A 106 -0.88 -10.99 -32.87
CA ASP A 106 -1.40 -10.67 -31.54
C ASP A 106 -0.22 -10.37 -30.63
N PHE A 107 -0.11 -9.13 -30.15
CA PHE A 107 0.93 -8.75 -29.20
C PHE A 107 0.42 -9.08 -27.80
N THR A 108 1.00 -10.10 -27.18
CA THR A 108 0.65 -10.48 -25.81
C THR A 108 1.37 -9.59 -24.82
N VAL A 109 0.62 -8.76 -24.11
CA VAL A 109 1.12 -8.01 -22.95
C VAL A 109 1.14 -8.96 -21.74
N PRO A 110 2.30 -9.35 -21.20
CA PRO A 110 2.34 -10.22 -20.03
C PRO A 110 1.72 -9.50 -18.82
N PHE A 111 1.08 -10.26 -17.93
CA PHE A 111 0.60 -9.71 -16.66
C PHE A 111 1.71 -9.77 -15.61
N SER A 112 2.00 -8.61 -15.02
CA SER A 112 2.99 -8.50 -13.96
C SER A 112 2.73 -7.30 -13.07
N ILE A 113 3.24 -7.38 -11.84
CA ILE A 113 3.02 -6.39 -10.79
C ILE A 113 4.36 -5.92 -10.25
N LYS A 114 4.55 -4.59 -10.21
CA LYS A 114 5.65 -3.93 -9.49
C LYS A 114 5.11 -3.17 -8.28
N LYS A 115 5.61 -3.50 -7.10
CA LYS A 115 5.18 -2.93 -5.82
C LYS A 115 6.19 -1.91 -5.31
N ASN A 116 5.72 -0.78 -4.80
CA ASN A 116 6.53 0.14 -4.01
C ASN A 116 5.71 0.67 -2.84
N GLY A 117 6.34 0.99 -1.72
CA GLY A 117 5.62 1.69 -0.66
C GLY A 117 6.45 1.94 0.59
N THR A 118 5.90 2.77 1.46
CA THR A 118 6.47 3.12 2.76
C THR A 118 5.33 3.25 3.76
N ALA A 119 5.61 2.97 5.02
CA ALA A 119 4.75 3.34 6.14
C ALA A 119 5.63 3.84 7.29
N SER A 120 5.09 4.76 8.07
CA SER A 120 5.72 5.30 9.26
C SER A 120 4.77 5.26 10.44
N GLY A 121 5.33 5.23 11.64
CA GLY A 121 4.57 5.16 12.87
C GLY A 121 5.38 4.58 14.02
N THR A 122 4.70 4.13 15.07
CA THR A 122 5.34 3.66 16.30
C THR A 122 4.94 2.22 16.61
N ASN A 123 5.92 1.42 17.04
CA ASN A 123 5.72 0.05 17.53
C ASN A 123 6.08 -0.07 19.01
N LEU A 124 5.37 -0.92 19.72
CA LEU A 124 5.80 -1.38 21.04
C LEU A 124 6.81 -2.53 20.84
N VAL A 125 8.05 -2.32 21.25
CA VAL A 125 9.12 -3.32 21.19
C VAL A 125 9.56 -3.72 22.59
N THR A 126 9.94 -4.97 22.77
CA THR A 126 10.57 -5.45 23.99
C THR A 126 12.08 -5.26 23.85
N VAL A 127 12.65 -4.42 24.71
CA VAL A 127 14.09 -4.18 24.81
C VAL A 127 14.63 -5.02 25.97
N HIS A 128 15.62 -5.86 25.68
CA HIS A 128 16.32 -6.62 26.71
C HIS A 128 17.43 -5.77 27.31
N HIS A 129 17.45 -5.66 28.64
CA HIS A 129 18.58 -5.12 29.38
C HIS A 129 19.31 -6.26 30.05
N ASP A 130 20.58 -6.45 29.71
CA ASP A 130 21.45 -7.43 30.35
C ASP A 130 21.59 -7.17 31.86
N ALA A 131 21.85 -8.25 32.60
CA ALA A 131 22.18 -8.13 34.02
C ALA A 131 23.49 -7.34 34.20
N VAL A 132 23.44 -6.32 35.04
CA VAL A 132 24.64 -5.58 35.47
C VAL A 132 25.09 -6.19 36.79
N PRO A 133 26.26 -6.84 36.87
CA PRO A 133 26.75 -7.39 38.12
C PRO A 133 27.00 -6.27 39.13
N ALA A 134 26.89 -6.58 40.42
CA ALA A 134 27.22 -5.63 41.47
C ALA A 134 28.70 -5.23 41.37
N GLN A 135 28.97 -3.94 41.58
CA GLN A 135 30.33 -3.41 41.53
C GLN A 135 30.74 -2.94 42.91
N PHE A 136 31.92 -3.39 43.34
CA PHE A 136 32.55 -2.97 44.59
C PHE A 136 33.73 -2.05 44.25
N GLY A 137 33.86 -0.97 45.01
CA GLY A 137 34.96 -0.02 44.88
C GLY A 137 36.29 -0.58 45.39
N THR A 138 37.23 0.30 45.70
CA THR A 138 38.53 -0.10 46.26
C THR A 138 38.34 -0.76 47.61
N ARG A 139 38.92 -1.95 47.79
CA ARG A 139 38.95 -2.68 49.06
C ARG A 139 39.92 -2.03 50.02
N PHE A 140 39.65 -2.07 51.33
CA PHE A 140 40.53 -1.53 52.35
C PHE A 140 40.34 -2.23 53.71
N CYS A 141 41.28 -2.03 54.62
CA CYS A 141 41.12 -2.40 56.04
C CYS A 141 41.76 -1.36 56.96
N PHE A 142 41.40 -1.36 58.24
CA PHE A 142 42.07 -0.52 59.24
C PHE A 142 43.24 -1.27 59.88
N LYS A 143 44.34 -0.59 60.19
CA LYS A 143 45.51 -1.22 60.85
C LYS A 143 45.11 -2.03 62.09
N LYS A 144 45.77 -3.18 62.31
CA LYS A 144 45.55 -4.03 63.50
C LYS A 144 45.61 -3.19 64.78
N GLY A 145 44.57 -3.33 65.62
CA GLY A 145 44.37 -2.51 66.83
C GLY A 145 43.25 -1.46 66.74
N GLY A 146 42.65 -1.26 65.56
CA GLY A 146 41.51 -0.34 65.38
C GLY A 146 41.92 1.12 65.20
N SER A 147 43.06 1.37 64.52
CA SER A 147 43.54 2.72 64.25
C SER A 147 42.58 3.48 63.33
N ARG A 148 42.63 4.83 63.35
CA ARG A 148 41.88 5.69 62.41
C ARG A 148 42.43 5.69 60.97
N ILE A 149 43.52 4.96 60.70
CA ILE A 149 44.18 4.93 59.40
C ILE A 149 43.70 3.69 58.64
N ALA A 150 43.05 3.93 57.50
CA ALA A 150 42.67 2.89 56.56
C ALA A 150 43.75 2.70 55.48
N ILE A 151 44.02 1.44 55.16
CA ILE A 151 44.99 1.01 54.17
C ILE A 151 44.18 0.51 52.97
N LEU A 152 44.25 1.22 51.84
CA LEU A 152 43.50 0.86 50.63
C LEU A 152 44.33 -0.06 49.74
N GLU A 153 43.65 -1.01 49.09
CA GLU A 153 44.24 -1.88 48.08
C GLU A 153 44.75 -1.06 46.89
N GLY A 154 46.02 -1.26 46.53
CA GLY A 154 46.68 -0.54 45.44
C GLY A 154 47.33 0.80 45.82
N MET A 155 47.24 1.26 47.07
CA MET A 155 48.02 2.42 47.51
C MET A 155 49.52 2.09 47.58
N PRO A 156 50.42 2.99 47.10
CA PRO A 156 51.85 2.85 47.30
C PRO A 156 52.16 2.80 48.80
N SER A 157 53.09 1.94 49.22
CA SER A 157 53.44 1.82 50.64
C SER A 157 53.88 3.20 51.15
N LEU A 158 53.09 3.81 52.03
CA LEU A 158 53.46 5.07 52.68
C LEU A 158 54.73 4.83 53.52
N SER A 159 55.54 5.87 53.75
CA SER A 159 56.86 5.86 54.42
C SER A 159 56.92 5.27 55.84
N TYR A 160 55.84 4.64 56.32
CA TYR A 160 55.71 3.93 57.60
C TYR A 160 55.47 2.41 57.46
N GLY A 161 55.67 1.83 56.27
CA GLY A 161 55.62 0.38 56.06
C GLY A 161 54.22 -0.25 56.07
N LEU A 162 53.17 0.56 55.87
CA LEU A 162 51.79 0.08 55.76
C LEU A 162 51.56 -0.47 54.34
N ASP A 163 51.31 -1.77 54.25
CA ASP A 163 51.03 -2.49 53.00
C ASP A 163 49.73 -3.28 53.17
N PHE A 164 48.79 -3.06 52.26
CA PHE A 164 47.50 -3.74 52.23
C PHE A 164 47.67 -5.27 52.25
N LYS A 165 48.64 -5.80 51.50
CA LYS A 165 48.89 -7.25 51.45
C LYS A 165 49.42 -7.81 52.77
N LYS A 166 50.07 -7.00 53.60
CA LYS A 166 50.59 -7.44 54.91
C LYS A 166 49.55 -7.30 56.03
N GLU A 167 48.76 -6.25 55.98
CA GLU A 167 47.87 -5.85 57.08
C GLU A 167 46.41 -6.36 56.92
N CYS A 168 46.01 -6.65 55.68
CA CYS A 168 44.61 -6.93 55.31
C CYS A 168 44.39 -8.29 54.62
N ALA A 169 45.47 -9.02 54.25
CA ALA A 169 45.34 -10.26 53.48
C ALA A 169 44.75 -11.44 54.26
N ASP A 170 44.90 -11.45 55.59
CA ASP A 170 44.34 -12.49 56.48
C ASP A 170 42.89 -12.21 56.90
N ARG A 171 42.28 -11.13 56.40
CA ARG A 171 40.95 -10.68 56.80
C ARG A 171 39.86 -11.19 55.88
N ALA A 172 38.69 -11.46 56.47
CA ALA A 172 37.51 -11.84 55.71
C ALA A 172 37.07 -10.68 54.80
N THR A 173 36.82 -10.97 53.53
CA THR A 173 36.22 -10.01 52.59
C THR A 173 34.76 -10.37 52.41
N ILE A 174 33.86 -9.50 52.84
CA ILE A 174 32.42 -9.72 52.75
C ILE A 174 31.89 -8.98 51.51
N TYR A 175 31.45 -9.74 50.50
CA TYR A 175 30.86 -9.19 49.28
C TYR A 175 29.35 -8.94 49.44
N ASP A 176 28.99 -8.09 50.40
CA ASP A 176 27.62 -7.64 50.60
C ASP A 176 27.61 -6.11 50.72
N GLY A 177 26.72 -5.48 49.95
CA GLY A 177 26.59 -4.03 49.86
C GLY A 177 26.24 -3.34 51.18
N ARG A 178 25.70 -4.08 52.15
CA ARG A 178 25.49 -3.58 53.51
C ARG A 178 26.78 -3.27 54.25
N TRP A 179 27.93 -3.75 53.78
CA TRP A 179 29.24 -3.55 54.41
C TRP A 179 30.12 -2.55 53.65
N ASN A 180 29.50 -1.74 52.80
CA ASN A 180 30.16 -0.64 52.11
C ASN A 180 30.40 0.54 53.06
N TRP A 181 31.59 1.14 52.97
CA TRP A 181 31.96 2.33 53.74
C TRP A 181 31.31 3.61 53.21
N GLY A 182 31.08 3.70 51.90
CA GLY A 182 30.40 4.86 51.28
C GLY A 182 31.27 6.11 51.09
N GLY A 183 32.58 5.96 50.93
CA GLY A 183 33.54 7.03 50.69
C GLY A 183 34.98 6.60 50.98
N ASN A 184 35.93 7.53 50.88
CA ASN A 184 37.30 7.27 51.33
C ASN A 184 37.36 7.35 52.88
N PRO A 185 37.76 6.27 53.57
CA PRO A 185 37.88 6.25 55.03
C PRO A 185 38.89 7.26 55.60
N ASN A 186 39.80 7.79 54.78
CA ASN A 186 40.85 8.72 55.21
C ASN A 186 40.49 10.21 55.01
N ASP A 187 39.37 10.57 54.36
CA ASP A 187 39.01 11.95 54.01
C ASP A 187 38.49 12.81 55.18
N GLY A 188 38.83 12.45 56.42
CA GLY A 188 38.41 13.22 57.61
C GLY A 188 36.91 13.08 57.88
N ALA A 189 36.52 11.92 58.42
CA ALA A 189 35.15 11.50 58.75
C ALA A 189 34.18 11.42 57.56
N PRO A 190 33.59 10.25 57.38
CA PRO A 190 32.24 10.12 57.94
C PRO A 190 32.29 9.33 59.25
N ASN A 191 31.35 9.63 60.15
CA ASN A 191 31.08 8.77 61.28
C ASN A 191 30.91 7.34 60.75
N LYS A 192 31.69 6.40 61.30
CA LYS A 192 31.57 4.97 61.03
C LYS A 192 30.09 4.62 60.86
N PRO A 193 29.67 4.01 59.75
CA PRO A 193 28.27 3.62 59.59
C PRO A 193 27.78 2.81 60.81
N ASP A 194 26.59 3.13 61.32
CA ASP A 194 26.10 2.62 62.62
C ASP A 194 26.03 1.09 62.70
N TYR A 195 25.93 0.42 61.55
CA TYR A 195 25.87 -1.03 61.40
C TYR A 195 27.24 -1.73 61.36
N ILE A 196 28.36 -1.00 61.23
CA ILE A 196 29.71 -1.56 61.27
C ILE A 196 30.19 -1.54 62.72
N SER A 197 30.47 -2.69 63.34
CA SER A 197 30.97 -2.72 64.73
C SER A 197 32.48 -2.44 64.81
N TYR A 198 32.99 -2.12 66.01
CA TYR A 198 34.43 -1.97 66.21
C TYR A 198 35.20 -3.29 66.03
N ASP A 199 34.57 -4.42 66.32
CA ASP A 199 35.20 -5.73 66.13
C ASP A 199 35.35 -6.05 64.64
N MET A 200 34.33 -5.72 63.84
CA MET A 200 34.37 -5.90 62.38
C MET A 200 35.48 -5.06 61.73
N ILE A 201 35.68 -3.82 62.21
CA ILE A 201 36.81 -2.97 61.79
C ILE A 201 38.17 -3.65 61.98
N ARG A 202 38.29 -4.52 62.99
CA ARG A 202 39.54 -5.23 63.32
C ARG A 202 39.73 -6.51 62.50
N THR A 203 38.65 -7.16 62.08
CA THR A 203 38.72 -8.51 61.47
C THR A 203 38.45 -8.54 59.97
N ASP A 204 37.80 -7.51 59.42
CA ASP A 204 37.23 -7.58 58.07
C ASP A 204 37.85 -6.55 57.10
N ASN A 205 37.67 -6.84 55.81
CA ASN A 205 37.91 -5.93 54.71
C ASN A 205 36.60 -5.26 54.28
N PHE A 206 36.69 -3.98 53.94
CA PHE A 206 35.57 -3.13 53.51
C PHE A 206 35.80 -2.62 52.10
N PHE A 207 34.76 -2.07 51.49
CA PHE A 207 34.84 -1.39 50.20
C PHE A 207 34.53 0.09 50.35
N THR A 208 35.22 0.93 49.59
CA THR A 208 34.98 2.39 49.57
C THR A 208 33.64 2.76 48.93
N SER A 209 33.17 1.96 47.97
CA SER A 209 31.86 2.13 47.34
C SER A 209 31.22 0.78 46.99
N TYR A 210 29.92 0.79 46.80
CA TYR A 210 29.13 -0.33 46.33
C TYR A 210 28.02 0.21 45.45
N THR A 211 27.97 -0.30 44.22
CA THR A 211 26.87 -0.07 43.30
C THR A 211 26.10 -1.38 43.19
N PRO A 212 24.84 -1.44 43.64
CA PRO A 212 24.02 -2.64 43.51
C PRO A 212 23.94 -3.10 42.06
N GLY A 213 24.05 -4.41 41.86
CA GLY A 213 23.78 -5.01 40.55
C GLY A 213 22.32 -4.79 40.17
N LYS A 214 22.05 -4.78 38.87
CA LYS A 214 20.69 -4.74 38.33
C LYS A 214 20.42 -6.09 37.65
N PRO A 215 19.33 -6.79 37.98
CA PRO A 215 18.98 -8.03 37.28
C PRO A 215 18.70 -7.73 35.80
N ALA A 216 18.86 -8.75 34.95
CA ALA A 216 18.38 -8.67 33.58
C ALA A 216 16.87 -8.41 33.61
N ARG A 217 16.40 -7.54 32.72
CA ARG A 217 14.97 -7.23 32.63
C ARG A 217 14.60 -6.95 31.20
N ASP A 218 13.37 -7.32 30.86
CA ASP A 218 12.73 -6.89 29.64
C ASP A 218 11.92 -5.62 29.93
N GLU A 219 12.01 -4.64 29.05
CA GLU A 219 11.30 -3.38 29.15
C GLU A 219 10.54 -3.12 27.85
N GLN A 220 9.26 -2.78 27.94
CA GLN A 220 8.49 -2.38 26.78
C GLN A 220 8.76 -0.90 26.48
N GLN A 221 9.23 -0.62 25.27
CA GLN A 221 9.51 0.75 24.82
C GLN A 221 8.78 1.02 23.51
N TRP A 222 8.30 2.25 23.36
CA TRP A 222 7.79 2.74 22.09
C TRP A 222 8.96 3.14 21.21
N GLN A 223 9.03 2.56 20.01
CA GLN A 223 10.05 2.88 19.03
C GLN A 223 9.39 3.36 17.75
N ASP A 224 9.83 4.53 17.28
CA ASP A 224 9.45 5.04 15.97
C ASP A 224 10.10 4.20 14.87
N VAL A 225 9.28 3.79 13.92
CA VAL A 225 9.67 3.00 12.77
C VAL A 225 9.25 3.77 11.52
N SER A 226 10.23 4.08 10.69
CA SER A 226 10.01 4.53 9.32
C SER A 226 10.86 3.66 8.41
N GLY A 227 10.29 3.14 7.34
CA GLY A 227 11.02 2.26 6.46
C GLY A 227 10.37 2.14 5.08
N PRO A 228 11.16 2.18 4.00
CA PRO A 228 10.69 1.73 2.72
C PRO A 228 10.43 0.23 2.80
N VAL A 229 9.22 -0.17 2.41
CA VAL A 229 8.98 -1.50 1.88
C VAL A 229 8.96 -1.38 0.37
N SER A 230 10.02 -0.74 -0.15
CA SER A 230 10.37 -0.90 -1.55
C SER A 230 10.99 -2.28 -1.67
N ASP A 231 10.14 -3.26 -1.93
CA ASP A 231 10.58 -4.29 -2.84
C ASP A 231 10.72 -3.62 -4.21
N ASN A 232 11.91 -3.08 -4.51
CA ASN A 232 12.41 -3.20 -5.88
C ASN A 232 12.46 -4.69 -6.30
N GLY A 233 12.25 -5.61 -5.34
CA GLY A 233 12.11 -7.04 -5.47
C GLY A 233 10.98 -7.48 -6.40
N ASN A 234 11.43 -8.13 -7.47
CA ASN A 234 10.75 -9.07 -8.33
C ASN A 234 9.40 -8.63 -8.90
N VAL A 235 9.40 -8.42 -10.22
CA VAL A 235 8.22 -8.50 -11.06
C VAL A 235 7.54 -9.85 -10.78
N VAL A 236 6.40 -9.85 -10.09
CA VAL A 236 5.62 -11.07 -9.81
C VAL A 236 4.47 -11.18 -10.78
N SER A 237 4.17 -12.40 -11.21
CA SER A 237 3.04 -12.69 -12.09
C SER A 237 1.71 -12.68 -11.33
N GLU A 238 1.70 -12.95 -10.03
CA GLU A 238 0.48 -12.96 -9.21
C GLU A 238 0.79 -12.59 -7.75
N LEU A 239 -0.16 -11.96 -7.06
CA LEU A 239 -0.05 -11.58 -5.65
C LEU A 239 -1.19 -12.25 -4.87
N TYR A 240 -0.91 -13.39 -4.22
CA TYR A 240 -1.93 -14.17 -3.49
C TYR A 240 -2.38 -13.50 -2.17
N GLY A 241 -1.57 -12.58 -1.64
CA GLY A 241 -1.92 -11.80 -0.46
C GLY A 241 -0.70 -11.02 0.03
N TYR A 242 -0.76 -9.70 -0.02
CA TYR A 242 0.27 -8.84 0.52
C TYR A 242 -0.20 -8.22 1.82
N ALA A 243 0.39 -8.68 2.92
CA ALA A 243 0.26 -8.03 4.21
C ALA A 243 1.01 -6.69 4.17
N LEU A 244 0.31 -5.58 4.37
CA LEU A 244 0.97 -4.28 4.50
C LEU A 244 1.77 -4.25 5.82
N PRO A 245 3.09 -3.99 5.77
CA PRO A 245 3.91 -3.86 6.97
C PRO A 245 3.66 -2.49 7.59
N ILE A 246 2.70 -2.46 8.50
CA ILE A 246 2.22 -1.23 9.13
C ILE A 246 2.55 -1.26 10.62
N PRO A 247 3.10 -0.17 11.18
CA PRO A 247 3.29 -0.06 12.62
C PRO A 247 1.96 -0.15 13.37
N GLN A 248 1.99 -0.57 14.64
CA GLN A 248 0.81 -0.64 15.49
C GLN A 248 0.09 0.72 15.58
N LEU A 249 0.86 1.81 15.68
CA LEU A 249 0.37 3.17 15.55
C LEU A 249 0.90 3.73 14.23
N THR A 250 0.13 3.61 13.14
CA THR A 250 0.56 4.13 11.83
C THR A 250 0.22 5.62 11.73
N ASP A 251 1.18 6.47 11.36
CA ASP A 251 0.92 7.89 11.12
C ASP A 251 0.57 8.13 9.66
N GLU A 252 1.32 7.52 8.75
CA GLU A 252 1.07 7.58 7.32
C GLU A 252 1.59 6.32 6.62
N GLY A 253 1.01 6.03 5.47
CA GLY A 253 1.49 4.96 4.60
C GLY A 253 1.01 5.14 3.19
N ASN A 254 1.86 4.82 2.22
CA ASN A 254 1.53 4.91 0.82
C ASN A 254 2.17 3.74 0.08
N PHE A 255 1.33 2.90 -0.51
CA PHE A 255 1.71 1.72 -1.28
C PHE A 255 1.13 1.84 -2.68
N SER A 256 1.96 1.58 -3.70
CA SER A 256 1.59 1.55 -5.11
C SER A 256 1.88 0.17 -5.70
N PHE A 257 0.94 -0.36 -6.45
CA PHE A 257 1.04 -1.58 -7.24
C PHE A 257 0.85 -1.18 -8.71
N ASN A 258 1.93 -1.18 -9.47
CA ASN A 258 1.94 -0.83 -10.89
C ASN A 258 1.78 -2.14 -11.68
N LEU A 259 0.66 -2.28 -12.37
CA LEU A 259 0.36 -3.47 -13.16
C LEU A 259 0.75 -3.19 -14.62
N SER A 260 1.41 -4.16 -15.27
CA SER A 260 1.80 -4.06 -16.68
C SER A 260 0.60 -4.01 -17.63
N ASN A 261 -0.52 -4.59 -17.22
CA ASN A 261 -1.80 -4.52 -17.91
C ASN A 261 -2.96 -4.59 -16.89
N ARG A 262 -4.15 -4.18 -17.31
CA ARG A 262 -5.35 -4.09 -16.46
C ARG A 262 -6.32 -5.26 -16.64
N ASN A 263 -5.86 -6.40 -17.18
CA ASN A 263 -6.65 -7.63 -17.30
C ASN A 263 -6.68 -8.38 -15.96
N ILE A 264 -7.26 -7.73 -14.94
CA ILE A 264 -7.34 -8.23 -13.57
C ILE A 264 -8.50 -9.22 -13.47
N THR A 265 -8.22 -10.42 -12.97
CA THR A 265 -9.20 -11.49 -12.76
C THR A 265 -9.69 -11.55 -11.33
N THR A 266 -8.89 -11.12 -10.37
CA THR A 266 -9.26 -11.07 -8.95
C THR A 266 -8.59 -9.87 -8.27
N LEU A 267 -9.37 -9.12 -7.49
CA LEU A 267 -8.88 -8.11 -6.57
C LEU A 267 -9.61 -8.28 -5.25
N LYS A 268 -8.90 -8.52 -4.16
CA LYS A 268 -9.52 -8.59 -2.83
C LYS A 268 -8.75 -7.76 -1.85
N LEU A 269 -9.48 -7.02 -1.03
CA LEU A 269 -8.94 -6.29 0.10
C LEU A 269 -9.57 -6.86 1.37
N TYR A 270 -8.74 -7.31 2.28
CA TYR A 270 -9.13 -7.73 3.62
C TYR A 270 -8.51 -6.79 4.64
N ILE A 271 -9.33 -6.24 5.53
CA ILE A 271 -8.88 -5.43 6.66
C ILE A 271 -9.35 -6.14 7.93
N LYS A 272 -8.39 -6.69 8.68
CA LYS A 272 -8.64 -7.33 9.96
C LYS A 272 -8.38 -6.35 11.10
N VAL A 273 -9.37 -6.16 11.95
CA VAL A 273 -9.37 -5.20 13.07
C VAL A 273 -9.54 -5.93 14.39
N GLY A 274 -8.69 -5.62 15.37
CA GLY A 274 -8.78 -6.16 16.73
C GLY A 274 -8.68 -7.69 16.81
N GLY A 275 -8.08 -8.35 15.82
CA GLY A 275 -7.92 -9.80 15.81
C GLY A 275 -9.15 -10.62 15.37
N TYR A 276 -10.33 -10.00 15.18
CA TYR A 276 -11.60 -10.74 14.93
C TYR A 276 -12.44 -10.21 13.77
N ALA A 277 -12.59 -8.90 13.60
CA ALA A 277 -13.44 -8.34 12.55
C ALA A 277 -12.70 -8.31 11.21
N VAL A 278 -13.21 -9.00 10.19
CA VAL A 278 -12.65 -9.02 8.83
C VAL A 278 -13.59 -8.28 7.89
N TYR A 279 -13.19 -7.09 7.48
CA TYR A 279 -13.85 -6.34 6.42
C TYR A 279 -13.30 -6.82 5.08
N SER A 280 -14.20 -7.09 4.13
CA SER A 280 -13.79 -7.58 2.81
C SER A 280 -14.40 -6.75 1.68
N TRP A 281 -13.53 -6.37 0.73
CA TRP A 281 -13.92 -5.89 -0.58
C TRP A 281 -13.45 -6.91 -1.60
N VAL A 282 -14.38 -7.53 -2.30
CA VAL A 282 -14.07 -8.60 -3.26
C VAL A 282 -14.54 -8.16 -4.64
N TRP A 283 -13.62 -8.21 -5.61
CA TRP A 283 -13.97 -8.17 -7.02
C TRP A 283 -14.44 -9.51 -7.51
N GLU A 284 -15.64 -9.50 -8.06
CA GLU A 284 -16.18 -10.62 -8.83
C GLU A 284 -16.76 -10.10 -10.14
N LYS A 285 -16.60 -10.89 -11.20
CA LYS A 285 -17.40 -10.67 -12.42
C LYS A 285 -18.86 -10.80 -12.02
N SER A 286 -19.67 -9.82 -12.41
CA SER A 286 -21.11 -9.92 -12.21
C SER A 286 -21.59 -11.23 -12.82
N LYS A 287 -22.37 -11.99 -12.04
CA LYS A 287 -22.98 -13.24 -12.50
C LYS A 287 -23.88 -13.01 -13.70
N ASP A 288 -24.44 -11.81 -13.80
CA ASP A 288 -25.41 -11.42 -14.84
C ASP A 288 -24.73 -10.79 -16.07
N ASN A 289 -23.51 -10.25 -15.93
CA ASN A 289 -22.76 -9.68 -17.06
C ASN A 289 -21.25 -9.80 -16.83
N PRO A 290 -20.54 -10.68 -17.57
CA PRO A 290 -19.11 -10.93 -17.38
C PRO A 290 -18.21 -9.74 -17.77
N ASN A 291 -18.76 -8.70 -18.40
CA ASN A 291 -18.06 -7.45 -18.71
C ASN A 291 -18.19 -6.41 -17.57
N ILE A 292 -19.07 -6.64 -16.59
CA ILE A 292 -19.21 -5.80 -15.41
C ILE A 292 -18.43 -6.44 -14.26
N LEU A 293 -17.47 -5.70 -13.71
CA LEU A 293 -16.71 -6.10 -12.53
C LEU A 293 -17.32 -5.40 -11.32
N ARG A 294 -17.76 -6.15 -10.32
CA ARG A 294 -18.39 -5.59 -9.11
C ARG A 294 -17.45 -5.74 -7.93
N LEU A 295 -17.10 -4.62 -7.31
CA LEU A 295 -16.46 -4.57 -6.00
C LEU A 295 -17.56 -4.63 -4.94
N THR A 296 -17.66 -5.75 -4.25
CA THR A 296 -18.69 -5.96 -3.22
C THR A 296 -18.07 -5.79 -1.85
N TYR A 297 -18.70 -4.95 -1.02
CA TYR A 297 -18.36 -4.77 0.38
C TYR A 297 -19.20 -5.72 1.23
N THR A 298 -18.55 -6.47 2.10
CA THR A 298 -19.21 -7.32 3.10
C THR A 298 -18.79 -6.88 4.50
N ASP A 299 -19.78 -6.49 5.31
CA ASP A 299 -19.61 -6.08 6.71
C ASP A 299 -19.67 -7.31 7.64
N PRO A 300 -18.78 -7.44 8.64
CA PRO A 300 -18.97 -8.41 9.72
C PRO A 300 -20.18 -8.02 10.61
N ALA A 301 -21.21 -8.88 10.70
CA ALA A 301 -22.35 -8.70 11.63
C ALA A 301 -22.07 -9.32 13.03
N PRO A 302 -22.72 -8.90 14.15
CA PRO A 302 -23.48 -7.68 14.43
C PRO A 302 -22.89 -6.91 15.65
N LEU A 303 -21.84 -6.13 15.44
CA LEU A 303 -21.43 -5.03 16.32
C LEU A 303 -21.03 -3.88 15.39
N ALA A 304 -21.83 -2.81 15.38
CA ALA A 304 -21.82 -1.68 14.44
C ALA A 304 -20.41 -1.09 14.15
N PRO A 305 -20.23 -0.40 13.01
CA PRO A 305 -19.08 -0.59 12.14
C PRO A 305 -17.80 0.06 12.68
N TRP A 306 -16.70 -0.70 12.68
CA TRP A 306 -15.34 -0.20 12.88
C TRP A 306 -14.81 0.53 11.65
N ILE A 307 -15.43 0.35 10.47
CA ILE A 307 -15.09 1.04 9.23
C ILE A 307 -16.36 1.64 8.60
N SER A 308 -16.37 2.96 8.44
CA SER A 308 -17.46 3.73 7.82
C SER A 308 -17.03 4.36 6.49
N PRO A 309 -17.95 4.84 5.64
CA PRO A 309 -17.59 5.59 4.45
C PRO A 309 -16.77 6.85 4.77
N GLY A 310 -15.59 6.96 4.17
CA GLY A 310 -14.73 8.13 4.29
C GLY A 310 -15.15 9.30 3.41
N PRO A 311 -14.71 10.53 3.72
CA PRO A 311 -14.85 11.67 2.81
C PRO A 311 -14.15 11.38 1.47
N ALA A 312 -14.64 12.00 0.41
CA ALA A 312 -13.94 12.00 -0.86
C ALA A 312 -12.69 12.90 -0.78
N ASP A 313 -11.55 12.43 -1.27
CA ASP A 313 -10.30 13.19 -1.26
C ASP A 313 -10.29 14.24 -2.38
N SER A 314 -10.59 15.49 -2.06
CA SER A 314 -10.66 16.60 -3.03
C SER A 314 -9.35 16.91 -3.74
N ASN A 315 -8.20 16.44 -3.21
CA ASN A 315 -6.91 16.66 -3.86
C ASN A 315 -6.67 15.66 -4.99
N SER A 316 -7.15 14.42 -4.86
CA SER A 316 -6.97 13.37 -5.89
C SER A 316 -8.22 13.04 -6.71
N ASP A 317 -9.40 13.46 -6.25
CA ASP A 317 -10.69 13.15 -6.89
C ASP A 317 -11.29 14.39 -7.57
N PRO A 318 -11.29 14.46 -8.92
CA PRO A 318 -11.93 15.55 -9.65
C PRO A 318 -13.43 15.71 -9.34
N TYR A 319 -14.12 14.63 -8.98
CA TYR A 319 -15.55 14.68 -8.68
C TYR A 319 -15.78 15.31 -7.30
N ALA A 320 -14.89 15.03 -6.35
CA ALA A 320 -14.91 15.67 -5.03
C ALA A 320 -14.56 17.15 -5.14
N LYS A 321 -13.49 17.49 -5.88
CA LYS A 321 -13.05 18.88 -6.12
C LYS A 321 -14.15 19.76 -6.68
N ASN A 322 -14.95 19.23 -7.59
CA ASN A 322 -16.04 19.96 -8.24
C ASN A 322 -17.43 19.73 -7.58
N LEU A 323 -17.45 19.07 -6.41
CA LEU A 323 -18.67 18.85 -5.61
C LEU A 323 -19.79 18.13 -6.38
N PHE A 324 -19.45 17.07 -7.13
CA PHE A 324 -20.41 16.31 -7.92
C PHE A 324 -21.23 15.29 -7.12
N TYR A 325 -20.77 14.87 -5.94
CA TYR A 325 -21.47 13.87 -5.16
C TYR A 325 -22.73 14.40 -4.48
N LYS A 326 -23.79 13.59 -4.48
CA LYS A 326 -25.02 13.86 -3.70
C LYS A 326 -24.91 13.43 -2.23
N GLY A 327 -23.96 12.55 -1.89
CA GLY A 327 -23.84 11.98 -0.55
C GLY A 327 -22.51 11.26 -0.32
N ASN A 328 -22.39 10.62 0.83
CA ASN A 328 -21.15 9.96 1.24
C ASN A 328 -21.26 8.42 1.18
N SER A 329 -20.66 7.83 0.15
CA SER A 329 -20.51 6.38 -0.03
C SER A 329 -19.04 5.95 0.06
N PHE A 330 -18.77 4.64 0.22
CA PHE A 330 -17.41 4.10 0.12
C PHE A 330 -16.80 4.34 -1.27
N TYR A 331 -17.62 4.24 -2.32
CA TYR A 331 -17.17 4.29 -3.72
C TYR A 331 -17.19 5.71 -4.28
N LYS A 332 -16.06 6.13 -4.83
CA LYS A 332 -15.80 7.45 -5.40
C LYS A 332 -15.29 7.33 -6.84
N GLY A 333 -15.39 8.41 -7.59
CA GLY A 333 -14.93 8.57 -8.97
C GLY A 333 -15.74 7.72 -9.92
N THR A 334 -15.06 6.98 -10.80
CA THR A 334 -15.71 6.06 -11.75
C THR A 334 -16.49 4.93 -11.08
N LEU A 335 -16.27 4.70 -9.78
CA LEU A 335 -16.92 3.66 -8.97
C LEU A 335 -18.24 4.11 -8.36
N ALA A 336 -18.48 5.41 -8.31
CA ALA A 336 -19.77 5.95 -7.94
C ALA A 336 -20.77 5.65 -9.05
N SER A 337 -22.01 5.35 -8.68
CA SER A 337 -23.09 5.24 -9.67
C SER A 337 -23.45 6.61 -10.23
N GLY A 338 -23.91 6.68 -11.48
CA GLY A 338 -24.45 7.92 -12.04
C GLY A 338 -25.53 8.56 -11.16
N ASN A 339 -26.36 7.75 -10.50
CA ASN A 339 -27.39 8.21 -9.56
C ASN A 339 -26.81 8.92 -8.32
N SER A 340 -25.56 8.63 -7.96
CA SER A 340 -24.85 9.26 -6.84
C SER A 340 -24.24 10.62 -7.20
N LEU A 341 -24.31 11.04 -8.47
CA LEU A 341 -23.82 12.32 -8.98
C LEU A 341 -24.96 13.30 -9.24
N ASN A 342 -24.71 14.59 -8.97
CA ASN A 342 -25.65 15.69 -9.20
C ASN A 342 -25.56 16.25 -10.63
N GLN A 343 -26.49 17.15 -10.98
CA GLN A 343 -26.58 17.73 -12.33
C GLN A 343 -25.30 18.46 -12.75
N LYS A 344 -24.54 19.02 -11.81
CA LYS A 344 -23.27 19.71 -12.11
C LYS A 344 -22.26 18.79 -12.79
N TYR A 345 -22.32 17.48 -12.54
CA TYR A 345 -21.47 16.52 -13.25
C TYR A 345 -21.81 16.50 -14.74
N THR A 346 -23.08 16.34 -15.09
CA THR A 346 -23.57 16.33 -16.48
C THR A 346 -23.20 17.63 -17.18
N ASP A 347 -23.48 18.77 -16.54
CA ASP A 347 -23.16 20.09 -17.08
C ASP A 347 -21.64 20.25 -17.31
N TYR A 348 -20.83 19.73 -16.40
CA TYR A 348 -19.36 19.80 -16.49
C TYR A 348 -18.80 18.94 -17.64
N ILE A 349 -19.27 17.70 -17.81
CA ILE A 349 -18.74 16.82 -18.87
C ILE A 349 -19.17 17.25 -20.27
N GLU A 350 -20.30 17.95 -20.38
CA GLU A 350 -20.79 18.50 -21.66
C GLU A 350 -20.07 19.79 -22.05
N ASN A 351 -19.69 20.64 -21.07
CA ASN A 351 -19.21 22.00 -21.34
C ASN A 351 -17.72 22.24 -21.04
N ILE A 352 -17.07 21.41 -20.20
CA ILE A 352 -15.71 21.68 -19.70
C ILE A 352 -14.72 20.61 -20.17
N ILE A 353 -14.84 19.38 -19.66
CA ILE A 353 -13.95 18.29 -20.07
C ILE A 353 -14.68 16.94 -20.04
N PRO A 354 -14.68 16.22 -21.16
CA PRO A 354 -15.12 14.83 -21.24
C PRO A 354 -14.37 13.90 -20.28
N LEU A 355 -15.03 13.50 -19.19
CA LEU A 355 -14.54 12.48 -18.26
C LEU A 355 -15.16 11.11 -18.57
N SER A 356 -14.48 10.03 -18.20
CA SER A 356 -15.05 8.68 -18.16
C SER A 356 -16.43 8.66 -17.51
N LEU A 357 -17.35 7.89 -18.09
CA LEU A 357 -18.67 7.65 -17.52
C LEU A 357 -18.56 6.94 -16.16
N PRO A 358 -19.39 7.34 -15.18
CA PRO A 358 -19.54 6.62 -13.95
C PRO A 358 -20.17 5.26 -14.24
N SER A 359 -20.01 4.34 -13.30
CA SER A 359 -20.65 3.04 -13.40
C SER A 359 -22.19 3.13 -13.25
N ASP A 360 -22.91 2.10 -13.72
CA ASP A 360 -24.36 2.03 -13.55
C ASP A 360 -24.77 1.79 -12.09
N SER A 361 -23.96 1.01 -11.35
CA SER A 361 -24.21 0.62 -9.96
C SER A 361 -22.97 0.83 -9.12
N ASN A 362 -23.17 1.24 -7.86
CA ASN A 362 -22.07 1.47 -6.93
C ASN A 362 -21.13 0.26 -6.81
N GLY A 363 -19.83 0.51 -6.94
CA GLY A 363 -18.79 -0.53 -6.89
C GLY A 363 -18.56 -1.25 -8.20
N ASN A 364 -19.37 -1.01 -9.25
CA ASN A 364 -19.04 -1.49 -10.59
C ASN A 364 -17.84 -0.72 -11.13
N ILE A 365 -16.89 -1.41 -11.74
CA ILE A 365 -15.65 -0.82 -12.26
C ILE A 365 -15.56 -1.09 -13.75
N ASN A 366 -15.53 -0.02 -14.56
CA ASN A 366 -15.02 -0.10 -15.91
C ASN A 366 -13.50 0.08 -15.85
N LEU A 367 -12.78 -1.05 -15.77
CA LEU A 367 -11.32 -1.03 -15.69
C LEU A 367 -10.68 -0.37 -16.88
N VAL A 368 -11.24 -0.50 -18.08
CA VAL A 368 -10.69 0.11 -19.28
C VAL A 368 -10.73 1.63 -19.17
N ASN A 369 -11.79 2.17 -18.57
CA ASN A 369 -12.01 3.62 -18.49
C ASN A 369 -11.67 4.23 -17.12
N THR A 370 -10.89 3.54 -16.28
CA THR A 370 -10.44 4.03 -14.96
C THR A 370 -8.92 4.14 -14.97
N ASP A 371 -8.37 5.34 -14.78
CA ASP A 371 -6.94 5.62 -14.86
C ASP A 371 -6.15 4.88 -13.76
N SER A 372 -6.62 5.01 -12.51
CA SER A 372 -6.03 4.39 -11.34
C SER A 372 -7.11 4.02 -10.32
N LEU A 373 -6.82 3.06 -9.46
CA LEU A 373 -7.66 2.67 -8.33
C LEU A 373 -6.94 3.00 -7.04
N SER A 374 -7.61 3.62 -6.07
CA SER A 374 -7.01 3.97 -4.79
C SER A 374 -7.92 3.56 -3.64
N PHE A 375 -7.34 2.92 -2.63
CA PHE A 375 -7.98 2.66 -1.34
C PHE A 375 -7.35 3.61 -0.32
N VAL A 376 -8.17 4.37 0.40
CA VAL A 376 -7.73 5.33 1.41
C VAL A 376 -8.38 4.96 2.73
N LEU A 377 -7.59 4.42 3.65
CA LEU A 377 -8.03 4.08 5.00
C LEU A 377 -7.48 5.13 5.96
N GLN A 378 -8.37 5.72 6.75
CA GLN A 378 -7.99 6.80 7.65
C GLN A 378 -8.79 6.78 8.95
N LYS A 379 -8.27 7.41 10.00
CA LYS A 379 -9.03 7.62 11.24
C LYS A 379 -10.21 8.56 11.02
N ASN A 380 -11.31 8.28 11.71
CA ASN A 380 -12.45 9.18 11.77
C ASN A 380 -12.17 10.37 12.69
N GLY A 381 -11.62 11.47 12.13
CA GLY A 381 -11.80 12.87 12.54
C GLY A 381 -11.48 13.34 13.97
N ASP A 382 -11.44 12.48 14.98
CA ASP A 382 -11.28 12.82 16.39
C ASP A 382 -10.02 12.13 16.95
N PRO A 383 -8.91 12.87 17.13
CA PRO A 383 -7.66 12.37 17.71
C PRO A 383 -7.82 11.68 19.07
N ASP A 384 -8.86 12.04 19.85
CA ASP A 384 -9.03 11.65 21.24
C ASP A 384 -10.20 10.67 21.47
N ALA A 385 -10.97 10.32 20.43
CA ALA A 385 -12.00 9.30 20.52
C ALA A 385 -11.41 7.93 20.89
N SER A 386 -11.72 7.47 22.10
CA SER A 386 -11.30 6.17 22.68
C SER A 386 -11.89 4.93 21.98
N GLN A 387 -12.72 5.12 20.95
CA GLN A 387 -13.25 4.07 20.09
C GLN A 387 -12.90 4.37 18.64
N GLY A 388 -11.92 3.64 18.10
CA GLY A 388 -11.30 3.85 16.80
C GLY A 388 -12.20 3.49 15.61
N PHE A 389 -13.17 4.35 15.31
CA PHE A 389 -13.89 4.31 14.03
C PHE A 389 -12.93 4.71 12.90
N MET A 390 -12.76 3.85 11.92
CA MET A 390 -12.03 4.15 10.69
C MET A 390 -12.99 4.59 9.60
N LYS A 391 -12.42 5.22 8.58
CA LYS A 391 -13.08 5.65 7.37
C LYS A 391 -12.34 5.08 6.18
N LEU A 392 -13.06 4.40 5.28
CA LEU A 392 -12.52 3.93 4.01
C LEU A 392 -13.16 4.69 2.85
N SER A 393 -12.34 5.13 1.92
CA SER A 393 -12.75 5.60 0.60
C SER A 393 -12.08 4.75 -0.48
N VAL A 394 -12.85 4.25 -1.44
CA VAL A 394 -12.36 3.53 -2.62
C VAL A 394 -12.62 4.41 -3.84
N PHE A 395 -11.56 4.84 -4.50
CA PHE A 395 -11.61 5.86 -5.54
C PHE A 395 -11.07 5.33 -6.87
N GLY A 396 -11.90 5.38 -7.91
CA GLY A 396 -11.48 5.15 -9.29
C GLY A 396 -11.25 6.48 -10.00
N GLN A 397 -10.01 6.78 -10.37
CA GLN A 397 -9.68 8.02 -11.06
C GLN A 397 -10.23 8.01 -12.49
N PRO A 398 -11.05 9.00 -12.89
CA PRO A 398 -11.59 9.06 -14.24
C PRO A 398 -10.50 9.42 -15.24
N LEU A 399 -10.57 8.83 -16.44
CA LEU A 399 -9.77 9.30 -17.57
C LEU A 399 -10.34 10.61 -18.10
N GLN A 400 -9.46 11.41 -18.66
CA GLN A 400 -9.80 12.62 -19.40
C GLN A 400 -9.65 12.33 -20.89
N PHE A 401 -10.71 12.60 -21.66
CA PHE A 401 -10.69 12.43 -23.10
C PHE A 401 -10.34 13.76 -23.76
N GLY A 402 -9.38 13.71 -24.69
CA GLY A 402 -9.01 14.84 -25.54
C GLY A 402 -9.51 14.66 -26.99
N PRO A 403 -9.51 15.72 -27.80
CA PRO A 403 -9.82 15.60 -29.22
C PRO A 403 -8.72 14.82 -29.95
N LEU A 404 -9.12 14.11 -31.00
CA LEU A 404 -8.20 13.36 -31.86
C LEU A 404 -7.71 14.31 -32.93
N LYS A 405 -6.40 14.55 -32.94
CA LYS A 405 -5.73 15.43 -33.90
C LYS A 405 -4.94 14.63 -34.93
N VAL A 406 -5.07 15.02 -36.19
CA VAL A 406 -4.21 14.56 -37.30
C VAL A 406 -3.70 15.79 -38.01
N ASN A 407 -2.37 15.95 -38.07
CA ASN A 407 -1.73 17.15 -38.64
C ASN A 407 -2.28 18.45 -38.03
N ASP A 408 -2.35 18.49 -36.70
CA ASP A 408 -2.87 19.61 -35.89
C ASP A 408 -4.33 20.02 -36.15
N LYS A 409 -5.08 19.23 -36.92
CA LYS A 409 -6.52 19.42 -37.14
C LYS A 409 -7.32 18.41 -36.35
N ASP A 410 -8.34 18.89 -35.64
CA ASP A 410 -9.29 18.03 -34.95
C ASP A 410 -10.09 17.22 -35.98
N VAL A 411 -9.95 15.90 -35.94
CA VAL A 411 -10.72 14.96 -36.78
C VAL A 411 -11.89 14.33 -36.03
N ALA A 412 -11.86 14.36 -34.70
CA ALA A 412 -12.98 14.03 -33.83
C ALA A 412 -12.88 14.81 -32.52
N GLY A 413 -14.00 15.31 -32.01
CA GLY A 413 -14.08 15.99 -30.72
C GLY A 413 -13.90 15.01 -29.55
N ALA A 414 -13.43 15.53 -28.42
CA ALA A 414 -13.20 14.74 -27.20
C ALA A 414 -14.44 13.91 -26.76
N MET A 415 -15.65 14.47 -26.91
CA MET A 415 -16.89 13.76 -26.58
C MET A 415 -17.24 12.66 -27.56
N GLN A 416 -16.94 12.85 -28.86
CA GLN A 416 -17.12 11.82 -29.87
C GLN A 416 -16.18 10.63 -29.61
N ILE A 417 -14.95 10.90 -29.17
CA ILE A 417 -13.98 9.86 -28.82
C ILE A 417 -14.41 9.13 -27.57
N ARG A 418 -14.80 9.85 -26.51
CA ARG A 418 -15.33 9.23 -25.30
C ARG A 418 -16.45 8.25 -25.65
N ASN A 419 -17.46 8.71 -26.37
CA ASN A 419 -18.63 7.89 -26.70
C ASN A 419 -18.28 6.72 -27.63
N ALA A 420 -17.21 6.81 -28.43
CA ALA A 420 -16.74 5.69 -29.25
C ALA A 420 -15.98 4.62 -28.43
N CYS A 421 -15.52 4.93 -27.22
CA CYS A 421 -14.80 4.02 -26.33
C CYS A 421 -15.70 3.24 -25.36
N TYR A 422 -17.02 3.47 -25.39
CA TYR A 422 -18.04 2.72 -24.67
C TYR A 422 -18.90 1.97 -25.67
#